data_AF-A0A239IZZ6-F1
#
_entry.id   AF-A0A239IZZ6-F1
#
_cell.length_a   1.000
_cell.length_b   1.000
_cell.length_c   1.000
_cell.angle_alpha   90.00
_cell.angle_beta   90.00
_cell.angle_gamma   90.00
#
_symmetry.space_group_name_H-M   'P 1'
#
loop_
_entity.id
_entity.type
_entity.pdbx_description
1 polymer ?
#
loop_
_entity_poly.entity_id
_entity_poly.type
_entity_poly.pdbx_seq_one_letter_code
_entity_poly.pdbx_strand_id
1 'polypeptide(L)'
;MNVRILALMLLASAPLGASAMPPGPSSKAQLTTETWLQLQSRGLHASDKPQNATPREYDKSTERWLKAYDYKIPEVFKWDKMSSGSSGGSGGQ
;
A
#
# COMPACT_ATOMS: atom_id res chain seq x y z
N MET A 1 44.13 -27.66 23.40
CA MET A 1 43.83 -26.23 23.11
C MET A 1 43.66 -25.95 21.62
N ASN A 2 44.42 -26.62 20.76
CA ASN A 2 44.52 -26.32 19.32
C ASN A 2 43.23 -26.56 18.52
N VAL A 3 42.44 -27.59 18.87
CA VAL A 3 41.18 -27.92 18.17
C VAL A 3 40.10 -26.86 18.39
N ARG A 4 40.06 -26.26 19.58
CA ARG A 4 39.12 -25.17 19.91
C ARG A 4 39.47 -23.89 19.17
N ILE A 5 40.76 -23.60 19.03
CA ILE A 5 41.26 -22.44 18.28
C ILE A 5 40.95 -22.60 16.79
N LEU A 6 41.14 -23.79 16.22
CA LEU A 6 40.76 -24.12 14.84
C LEU A 6 39.25 -24.00 14.60
N ALA A 7 38.42 -24.48 15.53
CA ALA A 7 36.97 -24.36 15.43
C ALA A 7 36.49 -22.90 15.49
N LEU A 8 37.10 -22.07 16.34
CA LEU A 8 36.77 -20.65 16.43
C LEU A 8 37.23 -19.87 15.19
N MET A 9 38.38 -20.21 14.61
CA MET A 9 38.86 -19.65 13.33
C MET A 9 37.90 -19.99 12.18
N LEU A 10 37.42 -21.23 12.12
CA LEU A 10 36.45 -21.66 11.11
C LEU A 10 35.11 -20.91 11.26
N LEU A 11 34.62 -20.77 12.51
CA LEU A 11 33.37 -20.07 12.78
C LEU A 11 33.47 -18.56 12.51
N ALA A 12 34.63 -17.94 12.77
CA ALA A 12 34.91 -16.55 12.45
C ALA A 12 35.01 -16.29 10.93
N SER A 13 35.33 -17.30 10.12
CA SER A 13 35.40 -17.18 8.67
C SER A 13 34.05 -17.34 7.96
N ALA A 14 33.02 -17.85 8.66
CA ALA A 14 31.68 -18.08 8.10
C ALA A 14 31.00 -16.83 7.46
N PRO A 15 31.15 -15.59 7.99
CA PRO A 15 30.53 -14.41 7.40
C PRO A 15 31.16 -13.95 6.07
N LEU A 16 32.35 -14.44 5.71
CA LEU A 16 33.05 -14.04 4.48
C LEU A 16 32.37 -14.57 3.21
N GLY A 17 31.45 -15.52 3.35
CA GLY A 17 30.62 -16.07 2.27
C GLY A 17 29.35 -15.26 1.96
N ALA A 18 29.20 -14.04 2.49
CA ALA A 18 28.16 -13.11 2.07
C ALA A 18 28.48 -12.58 0.66
N SER A 19 28.36 -13.47 -0.33
CA SER A 19 28.36 -13.10 -1.74
C SER A 19 27.19 -12.14 -1.95
N ALA A 20 27.51 -10.94 -2.45
CA ALA A 20 26.50 -10.02 -2.95
C ALA A 20 25.59 -10.80 -3.90
N MET A 21 24.28 -10.79 -3.62
CA MET A 21 23.27 -11.37 -4.50
C MET A 21 23.58 -10.94 -5.94
N PRO A 22 23.43 -11.83 -6.94
CA PRO A 22 23.71 -11.49 -8.32
C PRO A 22 23.01 -10.19 -8.67
N PRO A 23 23.70 -9.19 -9.26
CA PRO A 23 23.05 -7.97 -9.67
C PRO A 23 22.01 -8.31 -10.73
N GLY A 24 20.73 -8.27 -10.36
CA GLY A 24 19.64 -8.55 -11.28
C GLY A 24 18.38 -9.05 -10.57
N PRO A 25 17.22 -8.94 -11.24
CA PRO A 25 15.95 -9.39 -10.70
C PRO A 25 15.97 -10.92 -10.55
N SER A 26 15.66 -11.43 -9.36
CA SER A 26 15.56 -12.88 -9.11
C SER A 26 14.40 -13.54 -9.87
N SER A 27 13.45 -12.73 -10.36
CA SER A 27 12.28 -13.17 -11.12
C SER A 27 11.73 -12.06 -12.01
N LYS A 28 10.92 -12.43 -13.01
CA LYS A 28 10.20 -11.45 -13.84
C LYS A 28 9.28 -10.54 -13.03
N ALA A 29 8.70 -11.04 -11.94
CA ALA A 29 7.87 -10.25 -11.04
C ALA A 29 8.69 -9.18 -10.31
N GLN A 30 9.89 -9.54 -9.83
CA GLN A 30 10.80 -8.58 -9.21
C GLN A 30 11.24 -7.50 -10.19
N LEU A 31 11.56 -7.85 -11.44
CA LEU A 31 11.93 -6.88 -12.47
C LEU A 31 10.85 -5.79 -12.62
N THR A 32 9.58 -6.20 -12.77
CA THR A 32 8.47 -5.26 -12.92
C THR A 32 8.29 -4.38 -11.68
N THR A 33 8.37 -4.97 -10.48
CA THR A 33 8.28 -4.20 -9.24
C THR A 33 9.41 -3.19 -9.11
N GLU A 34 10.63 -3.60 -9.45
CA GLU A 34 11.81 -2.76 -9.35
C GLU A 34 11.80 -1.64 -10.40
N THR A 35 11.30 -1.91 -11.62
CA THR A 35 11.09 -0.84 -12.61
C THR A 35 10.04 0.16 -12.15
N TRP A 36 8.93 -0.27 -11.53
CA TRP A 36 7.94 0.65 -10.97
C TRP A 36 8.50 1.50 -9.82
N LEU A 37 9.27 0.91 -8.91
CA LEU A 37 9.92 1.63 -7.81
C LEU A 37 10.95 2.65 -8.32
N GLN A 38 11.74 2.27 -9.32
CA GLN A 38 12.71 3.18 -9.94
C GLN A 38 12.02 4.29 -10.72
N LEU A 39 10.90 4.00 -11.37
CA LEU A 39 10.12 4.98 -12.13
C LEU A 39 9.54 6.07 -11.22
N GLN A 40 8.95 5.68 -10.09
CA GLN A 40 8.39 6.62 -9.13
C GLN A 40 9.47 7.49 -8.47
N SER A 41 10.54 6.86 -7.96
CA SER A 41 11.61 7.59 -7.26
C SER A 41 12.38 8.56 -8.17
N ARG A 42 12.57 8.21 -9.44
CA ARG A 42 13.24 9.07 -10.43
C ARG A 42 12.33 10.14 -11.02
N GLY A 43 11.02 10.09 -10.76
CA GLY A 43 10.06 11.04 -11.34
C GLY A 43 9.99 10.99 -12.86
N LEU A 44 10.38 9.87 -13.49
CA LEU A 44 10.46 9.73 -14.95
C LEU A 44 9.09 9.86 -15.65
N HIS A 45 8.01 9.58 -14.92
CA HIS A 45 6.62 9.80 -15.34
C HIS A 45 5.91 10.83 -14.44
N ALA A 46 6.64 11.83 -13.94
CA ALA A 46 6.00 12.99 -13.34
C ALA A 46 5.13 13.71 -14.38
N SER A 47 3.98 14.23 -13.96
CA SER A 47 3.10 15.00 -14.85
C SER A 47 3.81 16.28 -15.33
N ASP A 48 3.75 16.56 -16.62
CA ASP A 48 4.22 17.82 -17.21
C ASP A 48 3.45 19.05 -16.69
N LYS A 49 2.29 18.82 -16.06
CA LYS A 49 1.46 19.85 -15.45
C LYS A 49 1.49 19.69 -13.92
N PRO A 50 2.50 20.26 -13.23
CA PRO A 50 2.54 20.24 -11.78
C PRO A 50 1.38 21.08 -11.24
N GLN A 51 0.55 20.49 -10.38
CA GLN A 51 -0.50 21.22 -9.67
C GLN A 51 0.10 21.86 -8.43
N ASN A 52 0.64 23.07 -8.60
CA ASN A 52 1.12 23.85 -7.46
C ASN A 52 -0.06 24.58 -6.82
N ALA A 53 -0.42 24.17 -5.59
CA ALA A 53 -1.45 24.86 -4.84
C ALA A 53 -0.87 26.11 -4.19
N THR A 54 -1.40 27.27 -4.52
CA THR A 54 -1.09 28.50 -3.77
C THR A 54 -1.60 28.37 -2.33
N PRO A 55 -1.02 29.08 -1.34
CA PRO A 55 -1.49 29.03 0.04
C PRO A 55 -3.00 29.31 0.17
N ARG A 56 -3.51 30.24 -0.64
CA ARG A 56 -4.94 30.59 -0.68
C ARG A 56 -5.83 29.44 -1.20
N GLU A 57 -5.34 28.65 -2.16
CA GLU A 57 -6.06 27.49 -2.67
C GLU A 57 -6.04 26.34 -1.67
N TYR A 58 -4.91 26.17 -0.96
CA TYR A 58 -4.80 25.22 0.14
C TYR A 58 -5.83 25.54 1.23
N ASP A 59 -5.90 26.78 1.70
CA ASP A 59 -6.86 27.20 2.73
C ASP A 59 -8.31 26.95 2.31
N LYS A 60 -8.66 27.31 1.06
CA LYS A 60 -10.00 27.03 0.52
C LYS A 60 -10.31 25.54 0.42
N SER A 61 -9.31 24.71 0.11
CA SER A 61 -9.50 23.26 0.05
C SER A 61 -9.76 22.68 1.45
N THR A 62 -9.05 23.18 2.45
CA THR A 62 -9.22 22.82 3.86
C THR A 62 -10.58 23.26 4.38
N GLU A 63 -11.02 24.49 4.06
CA GLU A 63 -12.37 24.95 4.39
C GLU A 63 -13.47 24.06 3.78
N ARG A 64 -13.31 23.66 2.52
CA ARG A 64 -14.27 22.74 1.86
C ARG A 64 -14.29 21.37 2.52
N TRP A 65 -13.11 20.86 2.89
CA TRP A 65 -13.00 19.60 3.59
C TRP A 65 -13.70 19.65 4.96
N LEU A 66 -13.52 20.74 5.72
CA LEU A 66 -14.21 20.94 6.99
C LEU A 66 -15.73 21.00 6.81
N LYS A 67 -16.22 21.69 5.78
CA LYS A 67 -17.67 21.75 5.46
C LYS A 67 -18.29 20.41 5.09
N ALA A 68 -17.49 19.42 4.69
CA ALA A 68 -18.01 18.08 4.42
C ALA A 68 -18.59 17.42 5.68
N TYR A 69 -18.11 17.77 6.87
CA TYR A 69 -18.62 17.25 8.14
C TYR A 69 -19.98 17.84 8.54
N ASP A 70 -20.35 19.01 8.00
CA ASP A 70 -21.64 19.63 8.27
C ASP A 70 -22.78 18.99 7.45
N TYR A 71 -22.44 18.20 6.42
CA TYR A 71 -23.43 17.56 5.57
C TYR A 71 -24.07 16.37 6.28
N LYS A 72 -25.36 16.48 6.61
CA LYS A 72 -26.12 15.36 7.17
C LYS A 72 -26.15 14.21 6.17
N ILE A 73 -25.87 13.00 6.67
CA ILE A 73 -25.99 11.77 5.86
C ILE A 73 -27.43 11.69 5.33
N PRO A 74 -27.63 11.62 4.00
CA PRO A 74 -28.95 11.51 3.42
C PRO A 74 -29.71 10.30 3.98
N GLU A 75 -30.99 10.50 4.28
CA GLU A 75 -31.89 9.50 4.85
C GLU A 75 -32.01 8.22 3.99
N VAL A 76 -31.69 8.30 2.69
CA VAL A 76 -31.66 7.14 1.77
C VAL A 76 -30.60 6.09 2.11
N PHE A 77 -29.59 6.44 2.91
CA PHE A 77 -28.58 5.49 3.40
C PHE A 77 -28.94 4.89 4.76
N LYS A 78 -30.08 5.28 5.34
CA LYS A 78 -30.60 4.56 6.50
C LYS A 78 -31.05 3.19 6.01
N TRP A 79 -30.31 2.17 6.43
CA TRP A 79 -30.77 0.79 6.36
C TRP A 79 -32.02 0.68 7.23
N ASP A 80 -33.19 0.91 6.63
CA ASP A 80 -34.43 0.36 7.16
C ASP A 80 -34.21 -1.15 7.17
N LYS A 81 -34.02 -1.66 8.38
CA LYS A 81 -33.92 -3.07 8.75
C LYS A 81 -34.66 -3.92 7.72
N MET A 82 -33.91 -4.48 6.76
CA MET A 82 -34.44 -5.37 5.71
C MET A 82 -35.34 -6.35 6.43
N SER A 83 -36.66 -6.19 6.28
CA SER A 83 -37.64 -6.99 6.98
C SER A 83 -37.25 -8.44 6.71
N SER A 84 -36.84 -9.13 7.77
CA SER A 84 -36.49 -10.54 7.74
C SER A 84 -37.60 -11.25 7.00
N GLY A 85 -37.30 -11.75 5.81
CA GLY A 85 -38.27 -12.39 4.95
C GLY A 85 -38.94 -13.53 5.71
N SER A 86 -40.17 -13.30 6.17
CA SER A 86 -41.07 -14.38 6.50
C SER A 86 -41.68 -14.82 5.17
N SER A 87 -41.13 -15.91 4.64
CA SER A 87 -41.66 -16.68 3.52
C SER A 87 -43.11 -17.09 3.81
N GLY A 88 -44.07 -16.29 3.36
CA GLY A 88 -45.48 -16.65 3.31
C GLY A 88 -45.77 -17.36 1.99
N GLY A 89 -45.53 -18.67 1.94
CA GLY A 89 -46.05 -19.50 0.86
C GLY A 89 -47.56 -19.61 0.99
N SER A 90 -48.30 -19.13 -0.02
CA SER A 90 -49.74 -19.37 -0.17
C SER A 90 -49.94 -20.27 -1.39
N GLY A 91 -50.24 -21.54 -1.12
CA GLY A 91 -50.81 -22.49 -2.05
C GLY A 91 -52.20 -22.91 -1.57
N GLY A 92 -53.12 -23.16 -2.52
CA GLY A 92 -54.52 -23.57 -2.30
C GLY A 92 -55.44 -22.36 -2.02
N GLN A 93 -56.56 -22.16 -2.71
CA GLN A 93 -57.50 -23.08 -3.37
C GLN A 93 -58.14 -22.42 -4.59
#